data_AF-A0A4V6CXJ4-F1
#
_entry.id   AF-A0A4V6CXJ4-F1
#
_cell.length_a   1.000
_cell.length_b   1.000
_cell.length_c   1.000
_cell.angle_alpha   90.00
_cell.angle_beta   90.00
_cell.angle_gamma   90.00
#
_symmetry.space_group_name_H-M   'P 1'
#
loop_
_entity.id
_entity.type
_entity.pdbx_description
1 polymer ?
#
loop_
_entity_poly.entity_id
_entity_poly.type
_entity_poly.pdbx_seq_one_letter_code
_entity_poly.pdbx_strand_id
1 'polypeptide(L)'
;MFENLYWVVGLVEDGDKFVKQMRDDELSHRQSMGQTIFSGEYQLGESVEERLRAVMRDLNRNGPITKMLSPKAVAGIRDDFKRSYIFYAQLSSDSAHPSVTALNRYVVADPQGPGFDTNPVIRPSEVAETLKYLSMSALGVCVAVNQILGGTTGGEQLQARAMRHDELSNRTRAESKRDGTIAGRGRCGRRRVRA
;
A
#
# COMPACT_ATOMS: atom_id res chain seq x y z
N MET A 1 -0.60 -1.74 -5.23
CA MET A 1 0.73 -2.31 -5.58
C MET A 1 1.57 -2.63 -4.34
N PHE A 2 1.63 -1.79 -3.30
CA PHE A 2 2.28 -2.13 -2.02
C PHE A 2 1.74 -3.41 -1.36
N GLU A 3 0.46 -3.71 -1.52
CA GLU A 3 -0.13 -4.95 -1.03
C GLU A 3 0.57 -6.20 -1.60
N ASN A 4 0.80 -6.23 -2.91
CA ASN A 4 1.58 -7.29 -3.55
C ASN A 4 3.01 -7.36 -2.99
N LEU A 5 3.63 -6.21 -2.71
CA LEU A 5 4.96 -6.18 -2.10
C LEU A 5 4.95 -6.86 -0.73
N TYR A 6 3.94 -6.59 0.12
CA TYR A 6 3.84 -7.25 1.42
C TYR A 6 3.75 -8.77 1.25
N TRP A 7 2.86 -9.26 0.38
CA TRP A 7 2.69 -10.69 0.18
C TRP A 7 3.94 -11.39 -0.36
N VAL A 8 4.64 -10.79 -1.32
CA VAL A 8 5.86 -11.38 -1.86
C VAL A 8 6.99 -11.34 -0.82
N VAL A 9 7.08 -10.30 0.01
CA VAL A 9 8.03 -10.29 1.14
C VAL A 9 7.69 -11.39 2.15
N GLY A 10 6.41 -11.58 2.50
CA GLY A 10 6.00 -12.70 3.35
C GLY A 10 6.41 -14.06 2.79
N LEU A 11 6.30 -14.25 1.47
CA LEU A 11 6.76 -15.46 0.79
C LEU A 11 8.29 -15.63 0.85
N VAL A 12 9.07 -14.56 0.68
CA VAL A 12 10.54 -14.61 0.79
C VAL A 12 10.97 -15.01 2.20
N GLU A 13 10.37 -14.41 3.22
CA GLU A 13 10.84 -14.53 4.61
C GLU A 13 10.31 -15.79 5.31
N ASP A 14 9.06 -16.17 5.08
CA ASP A 14 8.38 -17.26 5.79
C ASP A 14 8.03 -18.48 4.87
N GLY A 15 8.19 -18.38 3.55
CA GLY A 15 8.04 -19.50 2.61
C GLY A 15 6.73 -20.31 2.76
N ASP A 16 6.84 -21.63 2.91
CA ASP A 16 5.70 -22.55 3.04
C ASP A 16 4.79 -22.22 4.23
N LYS A 17 5.36 -21.69 5.32
CA LYS A 17 4.58 -21.24 6.48
C LYS A 17 3.68 -20.08 6.08
N PHE A 18 4.17 -19.15 5.26
CA PHE A 18 3.37 -18.05 4.73
C PHE A 18 2.30 -18.53 3.75
N VAL A 19 2.63 -19.50 2.88
CA VAL A 19 1.65 -20.13 1.97
C VAL A 19 0.50 -20.76 2.76
N LYS A 20 0.81 -21.48 3.84
CA LYS A 20 -0.21 -22.05 4.73
C LYS A 20 -1.07 -20.95 5.36
N GLN A 21 -0.46 -19.86 5.83
CA GLN A 21 -1.21 -18.72 6.40
C GLN A 21 -2.16 -18.08 5.39
N MET A 22 -1.73 -17.85 4.14
CA MET A 22 -2.60 -17.31 3.09
C MET A 22 -3.79 -18.23 2.80
N ARG A 23 -3.54 -19.55 2.72
CA ARG A 23 -4.61 -20.53 2.53
C ARG A 23 -5.60 -20.52 3.69
N ASP A 24 -5.10 -20.50 4.91
CA ASP A 24 -5.93 -20.55 6.10
C ASP A 24 -6.75 -19.23 6.27
N ASP A 25 -6.18 -18.09 5.88
CA ASP A 25 -6.88 -16.80 5.80
C ASP A 25 -8.02 -16.80 4.78
N GLU A 26 -7.80 -17.33 3.57
CA GLU A 26 -8.84 -17.47 2.54
C GLU A 26 -10.01 -18.35 3.02
N LEU A 27 -9.72 -19.47 3.70
CA LEU A 27 -10.76 -20.32 4.27
C LEU A 27 -11.55 -19.58 5.35
N SER A 28 -10.88 -18.80 6.20
CA SER A 28 -11.50 -17.96 7.22
C SER A 28 -12.39 -16.87 6.58
N HIS A 29 -11.92 -16.25 5.50
CA HIS A 29 -12.68 -15.23 4.76
C HIS A 29 -13.96 -15.83 4.14
N ARG A 30 -13.86 -16.99 3.49
CA ARG A 30 -15.04 -17.69 2.94
C ARG A 30 -16.06 -18.04 4.01
N GLN A 31 -15.60 -18.49 5.17
CA GLN A 31 -16.46 -18.77 6.31
C GLN A 31 -17.18 -17.50 6.78
N SER A 32 -16.45 -16.39 6.95
CA SER A 32 -17.04 -15.10 7.33
C SER A 32 -18.07 -14.61 6.31
N MET A 33 -17.74 -14.67 5.01
CA MET A 33 -18.66 -14.29 3.93
C MET A 33 -19.92 -15.14 3.91
N GLY A 34 -19.80 -16.45 4.12
CA GLY A 34 -20.96 -17.34 4.23
C GLY A 34 -21.86 -16.99 5.42
N GLN A 35 -21.29 -16.65 6.58
CA GLN A 35 -22.07 -16.15 7.72
C GLN A 35 -22.76 -14.83 7.39
N THR A 36 -22.07 -13.89 6.72
CA THR A 36 -22.65 -12.61 6.30
C THR A 36 -23.86 -12.81 5.39
N ILE A 37 -23.75 -13.72 4.41
CA ILE A 37 -24.87 -14.04 3.51
C ILE A 37 -26.08 -14.56 4.29
N PHE A 38 -25.89 -15.48 5.25
CA PHE A 38 -27.00 -16.00 6.06
C PHE A 38 -27.55 -14.98 7.07
N SER A 39 -26.74 -14.03 7.52
CA SER A 39 -27.20 -12.94 8.40
C SER A 39 -27.91 -11.82 7.66
N GLY A 40 -27.73 -11.75 6.33
CA GLY A 40 -28.38 -10.76 5.48
C GLY A 40 -29.75 -11.21 5.01
N GLU A 41 -30.56 -10.26 4.56
CA GLU A 41 -31.90 -10.49 4.00
C GLU A 41 -31.83 -10.91 2.51
N TYR A 42 -30.90 -11.82 2.17
CA TYR A 42 -30.72 -12.28 0.79
C TYR A 42 -31.59 -13.50 0.51
N GLN A 43 -32.38 -13.44 -0.57
CA GLN A 43 -33.10 -14.62 -1.08
C GLN A 43 -32.18 -15.45 -1.96
N LEU A 44 -31.82 -16.64 -1.48
CA LEU A 44 -31.06 -17.62 -2.24
C LEU A 44 -32.00 -18.63 -2.86
N GLY A 45 -31.66 -19.13 -4.04
CA GLY A 45 -32.32 -20.33 -4.57
C GLY A 45 -32.03 -21.53 -3.67
N GLU A 46 -33.01 -22.40 -3.49
CA GLU A 46 -32.96 -23.55 -2.57
C GLU A 46 -31.69 -24.41 -2.76
N SER A 47 -31.35 -24.76 -3.99
CA SER A 47 -30.15 -25.54 -4.31
C SER A 47 -28.83 -24.82 -4.00
N VAL A 48 -28.81 -23.50 -4.07
CA VAL A 48 -27.64 -22.67 -3.72
C VAL A 48 -27.50 -22.59 -2.21
N GLU A 49 -28.62 -22.41 -1.51
CA GLU A 49 -28.65 -22.37 -0.05
C GLU A 49 -28.17 -23.69 0.56
N GLU A 50 -28.66 -24.83 0.06
CA GLU A 50 -28.25 -26.15 0.52
C GLU A 50 -26.74 -26.38 0.35
N ARG A 51 -26.20 -26.04 -0.83
CA ARG A 51 -24.76 -26.14 -1.12
C ARG A 51 -23.94 -25.24 -0.20
N LEU A 52 -24.38 -24.00 0.02
CA LEU A 52 -23.70 -23.07 0.90
C LEU A 52 -23.73 -23.56 2.36
N ARG A 53 -24.86 -24.09 2.84
CA ARG A 53 -24.98 -24.71 4.17
C ARG A 53 -24.08 -25.93 4.32
N ALA A 54 -23.89 -26.72 3.28
CA ALA A 54 -22.98 -27.87 3.31
C ALA A 54 -21.51 -27.42 3.43
N VAL A 55 -21.08 -26.45 2.61
CA VAL A 55 -19.74 -25.87 2.69
C VAL A 55 -19.48 -25.22 4.05
N MET A 56 -20.45 -24.45 4.56
CA MET A 56 -20.33 -23.80 5.88
C MET A 56 -20.24 -24.80 7.04
N ARG A 57 -20.95 -25.92 6.97
CA ARG A 57 -20.82 -27.00 7.97
C ARG A 57 -19.43 -27.62 7.98
N ASP A 58 -18.85 -27.86 6.80
CA ASP A 58 -17.50 -28.37 6.68
C ASP A 58 -16.46 -27.37 7.22
N LEU A 59 -16.54 -26.10 6.80
CA LEU A 59 -15.66 -25.04 7.30
C LEU A 59 -15.78 -24.82 8.81
N ASN A 60 -16.99 -24.87 9.38
CA ASN A 60 -17.16 -24.73 10.83
C ASN A 60 -16.56 -25.91 11.61
N ARG A 61 -16.50 -27.11 11.01
CA ARG A 61 -16.00 -28.33 11.67
C ARG A 61 -14.49 -28.51 11.50
N ASN A 62 -13.99 -28.24 10.31
CA ASN A 62 -12.64 -28.59 9.87
C ASN A 62 -11.79 -27.36 9.49
N GLY A 63 -12.40 -26.16 9.48
CA GLY A 63 -11.74 -24.93 9.08
C GLY A 63 -10.67 -24.48 10.08
N PRO A 64 -9.66 -23.74 9.60
CA PRO A 64 -8.61 -23.22 10.43
C PRO A 64 -9.12 -22.07 11.33
N ILE A 65 -8.66 -22.03 12.58
CA ILE A 65 -8.85 -20.86 13.45
C ILE A 65 -7.59 -20.01 13.34
N THR A 66 -7.57 -19.07 12.40
CA THR A 66 -6.42 -18.20 12.17
C THR A 66 -6.74 -16.73 12.36
N LYS A 67 -5.74 -15.97 12.80
CA LYS A 67 -5.81 -14.51 12.78
C LYS A 67 -5.74 -14.05 11.32
N MET A 68 -6.54 -13.04 11.00
CA MET A 68 -6.57 -12.45 9.67
C MET A 68 -5.17 -12.00 9.26
N LEU A 69 -4.74 -12.43 8.08
CA LEU A 69 -3.48 -11.99 7.50
C LEU A 69 -3.69 -10.54 7.01
N SER A 70 -2.87 -9.62 7.52
CA SER A 70 -3.00 -8.20 7.19
C SER A 70 -1.67 -7.61 6.72
N PRO A 71 -1.68 -6.61 5.82
CA PRO A 71 -0.47 -5.90 5.43
C PRO A 71 0.33 -5.37 6.62
N LYS A 72 -0.34 -4.99 7.72
CA LYS A 72 0.28 -4.57 8.97
C LYS A 72 1.11 -5.68 9.62
N ALA A 73 0.53 -6.88 9.70
CA ALA A 73 1.20 -8.04 10.28
C ALA A 73 2.43 -8.43 9.44
N VAL A 74 2.29 -8.41 8.12
CA VAL A 74 3.38 -8.79 7.20
C VAL A 74 4.49 -7.76 7.16
N ALA A 75 4.17 -6.46 7.20
CA ALA A 75 5.19 -5.42 7.38
C ALA A 75 5.96 -5.57 8.70
N GLY A 76 5.36 -6.20 9.71
CA GLY A 76 5.99 -6.48 11.00
C GLY A 76 6.95 -7.68 11.00
N ILE A 77 7.07 -8.44 9.91
CA ILE A 77 8.04 -9.54 9.80
C ILE A 77 9.47 -9.01 9.85
N ARG A 78 9.70 -7.79 9.35
CA ARG A 78 11.01 -7.12 9.36
C ARG A 78 10.94 -5.69 9.91
N ASP A 79 11.88 -5.36 10.80
CA ASP A 79 11.92 -4.06 11.46
C ASP A 79 12.17 -2.89 10.49
N ASP A 80 13.02 -3.10 9.48
CA ASP A 80 13.32 -2.10 8.44
C ASP A 80 12.14 -1.90 7.48
N PHE A 81 11.29 -2.91 7.34
CA PHE A 81 10.13 -2.89 6.46
C PHE A 81 8.86 -2.38 7.15
N LYS A 82 8.77 -2.45 8.48
CA LYS A 82 7.62 -2.01 9.27
C LYS A 82 7.16 -0.57 8.99
N ARG A 83 8.10 0.34 8.68
CA ARG A 83 7.80 1.74 8.37
C ARG A 83 7.03 1.90 7.06
N SER A 84 7.21 0.98 6.10
CA SER A 84 6.48 1.00 4.83
C SER A 84 4.96 0.92 5.03
N TYR A 85 4.51 0.23 6.09
CA TYR A 85 3.09 0.16 6.43
C TYR A 85 2.48 1.51 6.77
N ILE A 86 3.22 2.42 7.39
CA ILE A 86 2.71 3.77 7.70
C ILE A 86 2.40 4.50 6.40
N PHE A 87 3.30 4.43 5.42
CA PHE A 87 3.09 5.03 4.10
C PHE A 87 1.93 4.38 3.36
N TYR A 88 1.87 3.05 3.34
CA TYR A 88 0.75 2.34 2.74
C TYR A 88 -0.59 2.68 3.40
N ALA A 89 -0.66 2.73 4.73
CA ALA A 89 -1.88 3.05 5.45
C ALA A 89 -2.37 4.48 5.11
N GLN A 90 -1.46 5.45 4.99
CA GLN A 90 -1.82 6.80 4.57
C GLN A 90 -2.36 6.83 3.14
N LEU A 91 -1.66 6.21 2.19
CA LEU A 91 -2.08 6.17 0.78
C LEU A 91 -3.40 5.41 0.59
N SER A 92 -3.54 4.28 1.27
CA SER A 92 -4.75 3.46 1.24
C SER A 92 -5.93 4.19 1.89
N SER A 93 -5.71 4.90 2.99
CA SER A 93 -6.76 5.68 3.64
C SER A 93 -7.26 6.80 2.72
N ASP A 94 -6.36 7.54 2.08
CA ASP A 94 -6.73 8.61 1.15
C ASP A 94 -7.40 8.10 -0.13
N SER A 95 -7.08 6.87 -0.56
CA SER A 95 -7.62 6.29 -1.81
C SER A 95 -8.90 5.47 -1.63
N ALA A 96 -9.06 4.80 -0.49
CA ALA A 96 -10.14 3.82 -0.26
C ALA A 96 -11.24 4.33 0.70
N HIS A 97 -11.02 5.46 1.38
CA HIS A 97 -12.03 6.06 2.25
C HIS A 97 -12.48 7.42 1.74
N PRO A 98 -13.80 7.67 1.63
CA PRO A 98 -14.35 9.00 1.36
C PRO A 98 -14.21 9.86 2.62
N SER A 99 -12.98 10.24 2.94
CA SER A 99 -12.68 11.15 4.05
C SER A 99 -12.84 12.60 3.62
N VAL A 100 -13.09 13.49 4.59
CA VAL A 100 -13.13 14.94 4.33
C VAL A 100 -11.84 15.40 3.67
N THR A 101 -10.68 14.85 4.07
CA THR A 101 -9.38 15.17 3.46
C THR A 101 -9.29 14.71 2.00
N ALA A 102 -9.75 13.50 1.70
CA ALA A 102 -9.75 12.96 0.34
C ALA A 102 -10.67 13.79 -0.58
N LEU A 103 -11.83 14.19 -0.06
CA LEU A 103 -12.83 15.00 -0.78
C LEU A 103 -12.48 16.50 -0.84
N ASN A 104 -11.62 17.00 0.05
CA ASN A 104 -11.27 18.42 0.12
C ASN A 104 -10.72 18.97 -1.21
N ARG A 105 -10.07 18.13 -2.02
CA ARG A 105 -9.57 18.53 -3.35
C ARG A 105 -10.70 18.88 -4.34
N TYR A 106 -11.90 18.35 -4.11
CA TYR A 106 -13.09 18.58 -4.93
C TYR A 106 -13.97 19.71 -4.38
N VAL A 107 -13.70 20.22 -3.17
CA VAL A 107 -14.51 21.29 -2.56
C VAL A 107 -13.98 22.64 -3.02
N VAL A 108 -14.83 23.41 -3.70
CA VAL A 108 -14.51 24.77 -4.16
C VAL A 108 -15.35 25.77 -3.37
N ALA A 109 -14.71 26.82 -2.87
CA ALA A 109 -15.43 27.95 -2.32
C ALA A 109 -16.02 28.78 -3.46
N ASP A 110 -17.35 28.73 -3.62
CA ASP A 110 -18.10 29.57 -4.57
C ASP A 110 -18.91 30.63 -3.78
N PRO A 111 -18.92 31.90 -4.22
CA PRO A 111 -19.76 32.95 -3.64
C PRO A 111 -21.27 32.63 -3.55
N GLN A 112 -21.78 31.65 -4.31
CA GLN A 112 -23.18 31.18 -4.21
C GLN A 112 -23.39 30.01 -3.21
N GLY A 113 -22.32 29.51 -2.60
CA GLY A 113 -22.32 28.37 -1.67
C GLY A 113 -21.17 27.39 -1.96
N PRO A 114 -20.81 26.48 -1.04
CA PRO A 114 -19.77 25.49 -1.31
C PRO A 114 -20.17 24.57 -2.49
N GLY A 115 -19.34 24.52 -3.52
CA GLY A 115 -19.53 23.72 -4.73
C GLY A 115 -18.62 22.49 -4.78
N PHE A 116 -18.95 21.53 -5.64
CA PHE A 116 -18.15 20.34 -5.89
C PHE A 116 -17.61 20.35 -7.32
N ASP A 117 -16.29 20.47 -7.48
CA ASP A 117 -15.62 20.37 -8.78
C ASP A 117 -15.23 18.93 -9.05
N THR A 118 -15.86 18.30 -10.04
CA THR A 118 -15.59 16.91 -10.44
C THR A 118 -14.25 16.73 -11.18
N ASN A 119 -13.57 17.82 -11.54
CA ASN A 119 -12.30 17.80 -12.25
C ASN A 119 -11.23 18.65 -11.52
N PRO A 120 -10.81 18.23 -10.32
CA PRO A 120 -9.89 19.01 -9.50
C PRO A 120 -8.51 19.13 -10.15
N VAL A 121 -7.84 20.26 -9.92
CA VAL A 121 -6.48 20.50 -10.44
C VAL A 121 -5.49 19.52 -9.82
N ILE A 122 -4.87 18.68 -10.66
CA ILE A 122 -3.81 17.75 -10.27
C ILE A 122 -2.47 18.48 -10.29
N ARG A 123 -1.73 18.45 -9.17
CA ARG A 123 -0.40 19.06 -9.12
C ARG A 123 0.63 18.11 -9.75
N PRO A 124 1.54 18.60 -10.61
CA PRO A 124 2.58 17.76 -11.20
C PRO A 124 3.45 17.01 -10.16
N SER A 125 3.63 17.59 -8.98
CA SER A 125 4.36 16.97 -7.87
C SER A 125 3.67 15.70 -7.34
N GLU A 126 2.34 15.66 -7.34
CA GLU A 126 1.56 14.49 -6.89
C GLU A 126 1.70 13.32 -7.86
N VAL A 127 1.76 13.61 -9.16
CA VAL A 127 2.02 12.61 -10.20
C VAL A 127 3.41 12.02 -10.01
N ALA A 128 4.43 12.86 -9.83
CA ALA A 128 5.80 12.41 -9.60
C ALA A 128 5.93 11.56 -8.33
N GLU A 129 5.27 11.97 -7.24
CA GLU A 129 5.26 11.23 -5.98
C GLU A 129 4.53 9.88 -6.12
N THR A 130 3.39 9.86 -6.80
CA THR A 130 2.66 8.62 -7.09
C THR A 130 3.49 7.65 -7.92
N LEU A 131 4.14 8.14 -8.98
CA LEU A 131 5.03 7.34 -9.82
C LEU A 131 6.23 6.80 -9.05
N LYS A 132 6.80 7.60 -8.14
CA LYS A 132 7.88 7.16 -7.26
C LYS A 132 7.43 6.00 -6.38
N TYR A 133 6.29 6.12 -5.72
CA TYR A 133 5.76 5.06 -4.86
C TYR A 133 5.38 3.80 -5.62
N LEU A 134 4.76 3.96 -6.79
CA LEU A 134 4.49 2.85 -7.70
C LEU A 134 5.79 2.12 -8.05
N SER A 135 6.80 2.86 -8.51
CA SER A 135 8.11 2.32 -8.89
C SER A 135 8.78 1.61 -7.72
N MET A 136 8.78 2.19 -6.52
CA MET A 136 9.34 1.56 -5.33
C MET A 136 8.70 0.20 -5.04
N SER A 137 7.36 0.13 -5.08
CA SER A 137 6.64 -1.12 -4.83
C SER A 137 6.86 -2.16 -5.94
N ALA A 138 6.86 -1.75 -7.21
CA ALA A 138 7.13 -2.61 -8.35
C ALA A 138 8.55 -3.21 -8.27
N LEU A 139 9.55 -2.38 -8.04
CA LEU A 139 10.94 -2.79 -7.92
C LEU A 139 11.13 -3.75 -6.74
N GLY A 140 10.52 -3.46 -5.59
CA GLY A 140 10.56 -4.36 -4.44
C GLY A 140 10.00 -5.75 -4.76
N VAL A 141 8.87 -5.82 -5.49
CA VAL A 141 8.30 -7.09 -5.96
C VAL A 141 9.26 -7.81 -6.89
N CYS A 142 9.87 -7.12 -7.86
CA CYS A 142 10.83 -7.73 -8.78
C CYS A 142 12.04 -8.31 -8.04
N VAL A 143 12.59 -7.58 -7.06
CA VAL A 143 13.71 -8.06 -6.23
C VAL A 143 13.29 -9.29 -5.42
N ALA A 144 12.13 -9.24 -4.78
CA ALA A 144 11.66 -10.32 -3.92
C ALA A 144 11.34 -11.59 -4.74
N VAL A 145 10.69 -11.47 -5.91
CA VAL A 145 10.48 -12.61 -6.82
C VAL A 145 11.81 -13.19 -7.30
N ASN A 146 12.78 -12.33 -7.64
CA ASN A 146 14.12 -12.79 -8.02
C ASN A 146 14.80 -13.60 -6.91
N GLN A 147 14.61 -13.21 -5.64
CA GLN A 147 15.11 -13.97 -4.49
C GLN A 147 14.42 -15.34 -4.35
N ILE A 148 13.08 -15.38 -4.50
CA ILE A 148 12.30 -16.63 -4.47
C ILE A 148 12.82 -17.61 -5.53
N LEU A 149 13.14 -17.12 -6.73
CA LEU A 149 13.62 -17.93 -7.84
C LEU A 149 15.11 -18.35 -7.72
N GLY A 150 15.82 -17.97 -6.65
CA GLY A 150 17.23 -18.29 -6.45
C GLY A 150 18.21 -17.47 -7.29
N GLY A 151 17.76 -16.32 -7.82
CA GLY A 151 18.53 -15.44 -8.69
C GLY A 151 18.27 -15.70 -10.18
N THR A 152 18.08 -14.62 -10.92
CA THR A 152 17.86 -14.63 -12.38
C THR A 152 18.78 -13.61 -13.05
N THR A 153 19.05 -13.78 -14.35
CA THR A 153 19.78 -12.79 -15.16
C THR A 153 19.11 -11.41 -15.13
N GLY A 154 17.79 -11.35 -14.98
CA GLY A 154 17.05 -10.10 -14.78
C GLY A 154 17.37 -9.43 -13.44
N GLY A 155 17.56 -10.22 -12.38
CA GLY A 155 17.98 -9.74 -11.07
C GLY A 155 19.39 -9.14 -11.06
N GLU A 156 20.32 -9.73 -11.79
CA GLU A 156 21.69 -9.19 -11.95
C GLU A 156 21.67 -7.82 -12.65
N GLN A 157 20.90 -7.69 -13.73
CA GLN A 157 20.72 -6.42 -14.43
C GLN A 157 20.05 -5.37 -13.54
N LEU A 158 19.09 -5.78 -12.71
CA LEU A 158 18.41 -4.89 -11.78
C LEU A 158 19.36 -4.36 -10.73
N GLN A 159 20.19 -5.23 -10.16
CA GLN A 159 21.22 -4.85 -9.18
C GLN A 159 22.23 -3.87 -9.79
N ALA A 160 22.68 -4.13 -11.02
CA ALA A 160 23.59 -3.22 -11.72
C ALA A 160 22.97 -1.82 -11.95
N ARG A 161 21.68 -1.76 -12.27
CA ARG A 161 20.95 -0.48 -12.41
C ARG A 161 20.77 0.24 -11.08
N ALA A 162 20.51 -0.49 -9.99
CA ALA A 162 20.40 0.08 -8.65
C ALA A 162 21.74 0.71 -8.20
N MET A 163 22.85 -0.01 -8.38
CA MET A 163 24.20 0.51 -8.10
C MET A 163 24.49 1.80 -8.88
N ARG A 164 24.14 1.82 -10.18
CA ARG A 164 24.32 3.01 -11.03
C ARG A 164 23.45 4.19 -10.56
N HIS A 165 22.22 3.94 -10.12
CA HIS A 165 21.35 4.97 -9.57
C HIS A 165 21.94 5.58 -8.30
N ASP A 166 22.45 4.74 -7.39
CA ASP A 166 23.06 5.21 -6.13
C ASP A 166 24.32 6.04 -6.39
N GLU A 167 25.13 5.62 -7.36
CA GLU A 167 26.29 6.39 -7.82
C GLU A 167 25.89 7.78 -8.33
N LEU A 168 24.87 7.84 -9.20
CA LEU A 168 24.35 9.11 -9.74
C LEU A 168 23.75 9.99 -8.63
N SER A 169 22.95 9.43 -7.74
CA SER A 169 22.31 10.14 -6.62
C SER A 169 23.35 10.72 -5.65
N ASN A 170 24.39 9.96 -5.34
CA ASN A 170 25.48 10.42 -4.48
C ASN A 170 26.31 11.52 -5.15
N ARG A 171 26.53 11.44 -6.46
CA ARG A 171 27.18 12.50 -7.25
C ARG A 171 26.38 13.80 -7.22
N THR A 172 25.08 13.74 -7.51
CA THR A 172 24.19 14.92 -7.47
C THR A 172 24.15 15.56 -6.08
N ARG A 173 24.13 14.75 -5.01
CA ARG A 173 24.22 15.25 -3.62
C ARG A 173 25.58 15.86 -3.29
N ALA A 174 26.67 15.31 -3.81
CA ALA A 174 28.01 15.83 -3.60
C ALA A 174 28.22 17.16 -4.35
N GLU A 175 27.70 17.27 -5.57
CA GLU A 175 27.69 18.50 -6.37
C GLU A 175 26.87 19.60 -5.69
N SER A 176 25.66 19.27 -5.21
CA SER A 176 24.82 20.17 -4.39
C SER A 176 25.51 20.68 -3.12
N LYS A 177 26.37 19.86 -2.49
CA LYS A 177 27.15 20.28 -1.31
C LYS A 177 28.36 21.16 -1.67
N ARG A 178 28.95 20.97 -2.86
CA ARG A 178 30.06 21.80 -3.36
C ARG A 178 29.58 23.19 -3.78
N ASP A 179 28.35 23.30 -4.29
CA ASP A 179 27.75 24.58 -4.72
C ASP A 179 27.17 25.43 -3.57
N GLY A 180 27.34 25.02 -2.31
CA GLY A 180 27.19 25.94 -1.16
C GLY A 180 25.79 26.44 -0.84
N THR A 181 24.70 25.81 -1.32
CA THR A 181 23.33 26.18 -0.91
C THR A 181 22.98 25.60 0.46
N ILE A 182 23.71 26.04 1.50
CA ILE A 182 23.23 25.97 2.88
C ILE A 182 22.37 27.23 3.07
N ALA A 183 21.05 27.10 2.99
CA ALA A 183 20.13 28.12 3.48
C ALA A 183 20.22 28.19 5.01
N GLY A 184 21.28 28.81 5.51
CA GLY A 184 21.45 29.20 6.89
C GLY A 184 20.61 30.44 7.18
N ARG A 185 19.72 30.32 8.17
CA ARG A 185 19.25 31.37 9.11
C ARG A 185 19.41 32.83 8.64
N GLY A 186 18.33 33.40 8.10
CA GLY A 186 18.11 34.85 8.10
C GLY A 186 17.31 35.29 9.34
N ARG A 187 17.98 35.87 10.34
CA ARG A 187 17.34 36.82 11.27
C ARG A 187 17.17 38.17 10.55
N CYS A 188 16.18 38.96 11.00
CA CYS A 188 15.90 40.37 10.68
C CYS A 188 14.95 40.58 9.47
N GLY A 189 13.80 41.25 9.55
CA GLY A 189 13.27 42.10 10.60
C GLY A 189 11.75 42.33 10.43
N ARG A 190 11.11 42.72 11.54
CA ARG A 190 9.72 43.19 11.61
C ARG A 190 9.47 44.32 10.60
N ARG A 191 8.42 44.21 9.79
CA ARG A 191 7.57 45.36 9.41
C ARG A 191 6.12 44.93 9.38
N ARG A 192 5.36 45.40 10.38
CA ARG A 192 3.91 45.59 10.27
C ARG A 192 3.68 46.68 9.23
N VAL A 193 2.76 46.46 8.31
CA VAL A 193 2.06 47.56 7.63
C VAL A 193 0.58 47.27 7.78
N ARG A 194 -0.11 48.18 8.48
CA ARG A 194 -1.56 48.33 8.45
C ARG A 194 -1.91 49.21 7.25
N ALA A 195 -2.98 48.86 6.56
CA ALA A 195 -4.00 49.80 6.12
C ALA A 195 -5.33 49.16 6.51
#